data_AF-A0AAW0G3Y2-F1
#
_entry.id   AF-A0AAW0G3Y2-F1
#
_cell.length_a   1.000
_cell.length_b   1.000
_cell.length_c   1.000
_cell.angle_alpha   90.00
_cell.angle_beta   90.00
_cell.angle_gamma   90.00
#
_symmetry.space_group_name_H-M   'P 1'
#
loop_
_entity.id
_entity.type
_entity.pdbx_description
1 polymer ?
#
loop_
_entity_poly.entity_id
_entity_poly.type
_entity_poly.pdbx_seq_one_letter_code
_entity_poly.pdbx_strand_id
1 'polypeptide(L)'
;MATLPTSCFFRSSAKTKSDGFYGMTWSSIEQLPDEDLINVVRNVDVATILKFRTISRRIYMLSRVKQIWARVFQHEILGGNLPVALYWKNIDVLHASQLEGLVLHALRLNHNIKQQHSPLSIPLVATSSDDVSSSICVWSIASLLYSRTCVAPLDEAFLPAPVRNGAVDVDGPLVTLALELVGR
;
A
#
# COMPACT_ATOMS: atom_id res chain seq x y z
N MET A 1 14.83 11.01 -42.31
CA MET A 1 15.47 10.06 -41.38
C MET A 1 15.71 10.81 -40.07
N ALA A 2 14.86 10.57 -39.06
CA ALA A 2 14.91 11.26 -37.77
C ALA A 2 15.49 10.33 -36.71
N THR A 3 16.59 10.72 -36.10
CA THR A 3 17.21 10.07 -34.93
C THR A 3 16.60 10.64 -33.65
N LEU A 4 15.94 9.78 -32.86
CA LEU A 4 15.49 10.10 -31.50
C LEU A 4 16.68 9.99 -30.52
N PRO A 5 16.78 10.85 -29.49
CA PRO A 5 17.77 10.66 -28.44
C PRO A 5 17.27 9.67 -27.38
N THR A 6 18.11 8.69 -27.12
CA THR A 6 18.00 7.70 -26.05
C THR A 6 18.45 8.29 -24.71
N SER A 7 17.76 7.90 -23.64
CA SER A 7 18.17 7.90 -22.24
C SER A 7 18.10 9.20 -21.43
N CYS A 8 17.11 9.25 -20.53
CA CYS A 8 17.18 10.03 -19.29
C CYS A 8 17.79 9.15 -18.20
N PHE A 9 19.04 9.42 -17.81
CA PHE A 9 19.67 8.83 -16.64
C PHE A 9 19.16 9.54 -15.38
N PHE A 10 18.39 8.84 -14.54
CA PHE A 10 18.00 9.33 -13.22
C PHE A 10 19.04 8.84 -12.19
N ARG A 11 19.96 9.70 -11.78
CA ARG A 11 20.93 9.42 -10.71
C ARG A 11 20.34 9.88 -9.37
N SER A 12 19.53 9.02 -8.75
CA SER A 12 19.04 9.26 -7.38
C SER A 12 20.10 8.78 -6.38
N SER A 13 20.76 9.72 -5.72
CA SER A 13 21.68 9.48 -4.60
C SER A 13 20.89 9.47 -3.30
N ALA A 14 20.39 8.30 -2.89
CA ALA A 14 19.85 8.10 -1.55
C ALA A 14 20.94 7.47 -0.67
N LYS A 15 21.50 8.27 0.25
CA LYS A 15 22.37 7.79 1.32
C LYS A 15 21.52 7.07 2.36
N THR A 16 21.34 5.76 2.22
CA THR A 16 20.83 4.92 3.31
C THR A 16 22.01 4.55 4.22
N LYS A 17 21.98 5.02 5.48
CA LYS A 17 22.82 4.50 6.56
C LYS A 17 22.46 3.02 6.76
N SER A 18 23.30 2.12 6.25
CA SER A 18 23.26 0.70 6.61
C SER A 18 24.39 0.43 7.58
N ASP A 19 24.07 0.38 8.87
CA ASP A 19 24.99 -0.10 9.90
C ASP A 19 25.23 -1.61 9.68
N GLY A 20 26.50 -2.00 9.51
CA GLY A 20 26.96 -3.34 9.88
C GLY A 20 27.23 -4.42 8.82
N PHE A 21 27.16 -4.16 7.51
CA PHE A 21 27.50 -5.17 6.48
C PHE A 21 28.75 -4.79 5.67
N TYR A 22 29.88 -4.58 6.35
CA TYR A 22 31.16 -4.24 5.70
C TYR A 22 32.09 -5.46 5.63
N GLY A 23 32.30 -6.00 4.43
CA GLY A 23 33.45 -6.87 4.16
C GLY A 23 33.32 -7.86 3.00
N MET A 24 32.10 -8.24 2.62
CA MET A 24 31.93 -9.21 1.52
C MET A 24 31.95 -8.48 0.18
N THR A 25 32.95 -8.76 -0.65
CA THR A 25 32.97 -8.25 -2.04
C THR A 25 31.95 -9.02 -2.88
N TRP A 26 31.43 -8.39 -3.93
CA TRP A 26 30.50 -9.05 -4.85
C TRP A 26 31.08 -10.36 -5.43
N SER A 27 32.40 -10.38 -5.65
CA SER A 27 33.15 -11.55 -6.11
C SER A 27 33.05 -12.75 -5.15
N SER A 28 32.97 -12.52 -3.84
CA SER A 28 32.77 -13.59 -2.85
C SER A 28 31.34 -14.16 -2.90
N ILE A 29 30.35 -13.32 -3.20
CA ILE A 29 28.94 -13.74 -3.32
C ILE A 29 28.77 -14.67 -4.53
N GLU A 30 29.46 -14.40 -5.64
CA GLU A 30 29.36 -15.23 -6.85
C GLU A 30 29.96 -16.63 -6.70
N GLN A 31 30.75 -16.88 -5.65
CA GLN A 31 31.33 -18.21 -5.35
C GLN A 31 30.45 -19.05 -4.44
N LEU A 32 29.43 -18.46 -3.80
CA LEU A 32 28.53 -19.21 -2.92
C LEU A 32 27.70 -20.23 -3.71
N PRO A 33 27.36 -21.39 -3.13
CA PRO A 33 26.36 -22.31 -3.67
C PRO A 33 25.00 -21.65 -3.90
N ASP A 34 24.22 -22.17 -4.86
CA ASP A 34 22.89 -21.63 -5.18
C ASP A 34 21.94 -21.64 -3.97
N GLU A 35 21.99 -22.69 -3.15
CA GLU A 35 21.17 -22.80 -1.93
C GLU A 35 21.46 -21.70 -0.92
N ASP A 36 22.74 -21.37 -0.71
CA ASP A 36 23.15 -20.30 0.20
C ASP A 36 22.74 -18.93 -0.34
N LEU A 37 22.86 -18.73 -1.66
CA LEU A 37 22.35 -17.52 -2.30
C LEU A 37 20.85 -17.39 -2.19
N ILE A 38 20.08 -18.47 -2.37
CA ILE A 38 18.63 -18.46 -2.16
C ILE A 38 18.31 -18.08 -0.70
N ASN A 39 19.07 -18.62 0.26
CA ASN A 39 18.92 -18.30 1.68
C ASN A 39 19.26 -16.85 2.02
N VAL A 40 20.20 -16.23 1.31
CA VAL A 40 20.49 -14.80 1.43
C VAL A 40 19.37 -13.98 0.77
N VAL A 41 19.02 -14.29 -0.47
CA VAL A 41 18.04 -13.54 -1.28
C VAL A 41 16.64 -13.59 -0.68
N ARG A 42 16.23 -14.69 -0.02
CA ARG A 42 14.90 -14.77 0.63
C ARG A 42 14.74 -13.86 1.86
N ASN A 43 15.83 -13.32 2.38
CA ASN A 43 15.84 -12.48 3.59
C ASN A 43 16.06 -10.98 3.28
N VAL A 44 16.23 -10.61 2.01
CA VAL A 44 16.29 -9.20 1.58
C VAL A 44 14.93 -8.71 1.12
N ASP A 45 14.76 -7.39 1.16
CA ASP A 45 13.54 -6.71 0.73
C ASP A 45 13.35 -6.78 -0.80
N VAL A 46 12.10 -6.61 -1.23
CA VAL A 46 11.72 -6.69 -2.65
C VAL A 46 12.52 -5.71 -3.52
N ALA A 47 12.77 -4.50 -3.03
CA ALA A 47 13.52 -3.50 -3.80
C ALA A 47 14.97 -3.94 -4.03
N THR A 48 15.62 -4.55 -3.04
CA THR A 48 16.97 -5.09 -3.18
C THR A 48 17.01 -6.32 -4.08
N ILE A 49 16.03 -7.23 -3.99
CA ILE A 49 15.92 -8.38 -4.91
C ILE A 49 15.83 -7.88 -6.36
N LEU A 50 14.97 -6.90 -6.63
CA LEU A 50 14.82 -6.32 -7.96
C LEU A 50 16.08 -5.60 -8.45
N LYS A 51 16.83 -4.93 -7.56
CA LYS A 51 18.14 -4.35 -7.89
C LYS A 51 19.18 -5.42 -8.19
N PHE A 52 19.27 -6.50 -7.42
CA PHE A 52 20.23 -7.57 -7.69
C PHE A 52 20.01 -8.23 -9.05
N ARG A 53 18.76 -8.31 -9.52
CA ARG A 53 18.43 -8.80 -10.86
C ARG A 53 19.08 -8.00 -11.99
N THR A 54 19.30 -6.70 -11.80
CA THR A 54 19.94 -5.86 -12.84
C THR A 54 21.46 -5.99 -12.83
N ILE A 55 22.04 -6.54 -11.75
CA ILE A 55 23.48 -6.63 -11.54
C ILE A 55 24.02 -8.01 -11.96
N SER A 56 23.28 -9.10 -11.69
CA SER A 56 23.75 -10.46 -11.98
C SER A 56 22.68 -11.35 -12.62
N ARG A 57 23.05 -11.99 -13.73
CA ARG A 57 22.23 -13.00 -14.41
C ARG A 57 21.97 -14.22 -13.52
N ARG A 58 22.93 -14.62 -12.68
CA ARG A 58 22.76 -15.75 -11.76
C ARG A 58 21.67 -15.45 -10.74
N ILE A 59 21.73 -14.28 -10.10
CA ILE A 59 20.70 -13.85 -9.15
C ILE A 59 19.36 -13.62 -9.85
N TYR A 60 19.36 -13.13 -11.10
CA TYR A 60 18.15 -13.07 -11.91
C TYR A 60 17.48 -14.45 -12.01
N MET A 61 18.24 -15.50 -12.33
CA MET A 61 17.70 -16.86 -12.39
C MET A 61 17.21 -17.37 -11.02
N LEU A 62 18.02 -17.18 -9.97
CA LEU A 62 17.66 -17.63 -8.61
C LEU A 62 16.42 -16.92 -8.07
N SER A 63 16.28 -15.63 -8.33
CA SER A 63 15.12 -14.84 -7.92
C SER A 63 13.82 -15.26 -8.62
N ARG A 64 13.84 -16.24 -9.54
CA ARG A 64 12.62 -16.86 -10.11
C ARG A 64 12.19 -18.12 -9.35
N VAL A 65 12.92 -18.54 -8.31
CA VAL A 65 12.54 -19.64 -7.44
C VAL A 65 11.31 -19.25 -6.62
N LYS A 66 10.29 -20.11 -6.63
CA LYS A 66 9.01 -19.89 -5.93
C LYS A 66 9.19 -19.60 -4.44
N GLN A 67 10.09 -20.30 -3.78
CA GLN A 67 10.32 -20.21 -2.33
C GLN A 67 10.72 -18.79 -1.89
N ILE A 68 11.46 -18.05 -2.71
CA ILE A 68 11.84 -16.67 -2.41
C ILE A 68 10.59 -15.80 -2.34
N TRP A 69 9.74 -15.84 -3.37
CA TRP A 69 8.52 -15.04 -3.41
C TRP A 69 7.47 -15.50 -2.40
N ALA A 70 7.42 -16.78 -2.05
CA ALA A 70 6.56 -17.27 -0.98
C ALA A 70 6.97 -16.70 0.38
N ARG A 71 8.28 -16.69 0.68
CA ARG A 71 8.79 -16.10 1.92
C ARG A 71 8.55 -14.60 1.97
N VAL A 72 8.84 -13.89 0.87
CA VAL A 72 8.58 -12.45 0.72
C VAL A 72 7.09 -12.15 0.91
N PHE A 73 6.21 -12.92 0.27
CA PHE A 73 4.75 -12.74 0.42
C PHE A 73 4.33 -12.91 1.88
N GLN A 74 4.80 -13.96 2.56
CA GLN A 74 4.49 -14.17 3.98
C GLN A 74 5.02 -13.03 4.86
N HIS A 75 6.23 -12.53 4.60
CA HIS A 75 6.85 -11.49 5.40
C HIS A 75 6.23 -10.11 5.16
N GLU A 76 6.23 -9.64 3.91
CA GLU A 76 5.83 -8.27 3.55
C GLU A 76 4.31 -8.10 3.54
N ILE A 77 3.59 -9.10 3.04
CA ILE A 77 2.15 -8.96 2.81
C ILE A 77 1.38 -9.45 4.03
N LEU A 78 1.61 -10.69 4.48
CA LEU A 78 0.87 -11.24 5.63
C LEU A 78 1.35 -10.61 6.94
N GLY A 79 2.67 -10.46 7.13
CA GLY A 79 3.23 -9.74 8.29
C GLY A 79 2.84 -8.26 8.31
N GLY A 80 2.75 -7.63 7.12
CA GLY A 80 2.34 -6.23 6.98
C GLY A 80 0.83 -5.97 7.03
N ASN A 81 0.00 -7.01 7.14
CA ASN A 81 -1.46 -6.93 7.06
C ASN A 81 -1.97 -6.19 5.81
N LEU A 82 -1.29 -6.36 4.68
CA LEU A 82 -1.68 -5.68 3.44
C LEU A 82 -2.95 -6.31 2.86
N PRO A 83 -3.91 -5.50 2.40
CA PRO A 83 -5.13 -6.02 1.81
C PRO A 83 -4.80 -6.71 0.49
N VAL A 84 -4.94 -8.03 0.46
CA VAL A 84 -4.85 -8.84 -0.77
C VAL A 84 -6.22 -9.45 -1.03
N ALA A 85 -6.72 -9.24 -2.25
CA ALA A 85 -8.02 -9.76 -2.68
C ALA A 85 -8.10 -11.28 -2.43
N LEU A 86 -9.17 -11.73 -1.75
CA LEU A 86 -9.44 -13.05 -1.13
C LEU A 86 -9.24 -14.31 -2.01
N TYR A 87 -8.82 -14.18 -3.26
CA TYR A 87 -8.59 -15.27 -4.21
C TYR A 87 -7.32 -16.11 -3.92
N TRP A 88 -6.65 -15.90 -2.78
CA TRP A 88 -5.32 -16.44 -2.44
C TRP A 88 -5.35 -17.72 -1.59
N LYS A 89 -6.49 -18.41 -1.52
CA LYS A 89 -6.67 -19.58 -0.65
C LYS A 89 -5.69 -20.75 -0.91
N ASN A 90 -4.88 -20.71 -1.97
CA ASN A 90 -3.86 -21.73 -2.19
C ASN A 90 -2.57 -21.18 -2.84
N ILE A 91 -1.68 -20.62 -2.02
CA ILE A 91 -0.35 -20.13 -2.45
C ILE A 91 0.47 -21.26 -3.09
N ASP A 92 0.22 -22.51 -2.70
CA ASP A 92 0.94 -23.68 -3.21
C ASP A 92 0.62 -23.98 -4.68
N VAL A 93 -0.51 -23.48 -5.20
CA VAL A 93 -0.88 -23.62 -6.61
C VAL A 93 -0.23 -22.56 -7.50
N LEU A 94 0.18 -21.41 -6.93
CA LEU A 94 0.72 -20.29 -7.71
C LEU A 94 2.15 -20.56 -8.18
N HIS A 95 2.44 -20.21 -9.43
CA HIS A 95 3.81 -20.17 -9.94
C HIS A 95 4.59 -18.98 -9.37
N ALA A 96 5.92 -19.06 -9.40
CA ALA A 96 6.80 -18.00 -8.88
C ALA A 96 6.52 -16.63 -9.50
N SER A 97 6.27 -16.56 -10.82
CA SER A 97 5.94 -15.31 -11.52
C SER A 97 4.58 -14.72 -11.10
N GLN A 98 3.59 -15.57 -10.83
CA GLN A 98 2.29 -15.12 -10.33
C GLN A 98 2.42 -14.56 -8.92
N LEU A 99 3.19 -15.25 -8.07
CA LEU A 99 3.43 -14.83 -6.70
C LEU A 99 4.21 -13.51 -6.64
N GLU A 100 5.23 -13.37 -7.49
CA GLU A 100 5.93 -12.10 -7.70
C GLU A 100 4.97 -10.99 -8.14
N GLY A 101 4.14 -11.24 -9.16
CA GLY A 101 3.16 -10.27 -9.63
C GLY A 101 2.19 -9.82 -8.54
N LEU A 102 1.72 -10.74 -7.69
CA LEU A 102 0.87 -10.45 -6.54
C LEU A 102 1.59 -9.59 -5.48
N VAL A 103 2.82 -9.96 -5.12
CA VAL A 103 3.63 -9.18 -4.17
C VAL A 103 3.82 -7.74 -4.68
N LEU A 104 4.26 -7.59 -5.93
CA LEU A 104 4.50 -6.28 -6.54
C LEU A 104 3.21 -5.46 -6.62
N HIS A 105 2.09 -6.10 -6.98
CA HIS A 105 0.79 -5.45 -7.03
C HIS A 105 0.36 -4.96 -5.64
N ALA A 106 0.45 -5.81 -4.62
CA ALA A 106 0.09 -5.45 -3.24
C ALA A 106 0.98 -4.33 -2.69
N LEU A 107 2.29 -4.37 -2.95
CA LEU A 107 3.21 -3.30 -2.54
C LEU A 107 2.93 -1.99 -3.27
N ARG A 108 2.61 -2.05 -4.57
CA ARG A 108 2.21 -0.85 -5.34
C ARG A 108 0.89 -0.29 -4.82
N LEU A 109 -0.09 -1.13 -4.52
CA LEU A 109 -1.35 -0.70 -3.94
C LEU A 109 -1.12 -0.02 -2.58
N ASN A 110 -0.31 -0.62 -1.72
CA ASN A 110 0.07 -0.04 -0.44
C ASN A 110 0.81 1.30 -0.60
N HIS A 111 1.73 1.40 -1.55
CA HIS A 111 2.42 2.64 -1.85
C HIS A 111 1.44 3.70 -2.33
N ASN A 112 0.52 3.35 -3.25
CA ASN A 112 -0.51 4.27 -3.72
C ASN A 112 -1.42 4.72 -2.59
N ILE A 113 -1.86 3.82 -1.71
CA ILE A 113 -2.63 4.14 -0.51
C ILE A 113 -1.85 5.13 0.36
N LYS A 114 -0.58 4.83 0.68
CA LYS A 114 0.29 5.69 1.50
C LYS A 114 0.58 7.05 0.84
N GLN A 115 0.71 7.11 -0.48
CA GLN A 115 0.93 8.35 -1.23
C GLN A 115 -0.37 9.16 -1.39
N GLN A 116 -1.51 8.48 -1.56
CA GLN A 116 -2.86 9.08 -1.51
C GLN A 116 -3.24 9.54 -0.11
N HIS A 117 -2.52 9.11 0.93
CA HIS A 117 -2.60 9.70 2.27
C HIS A 117 -1.79 11.02 2.41
N SER A 118 -1.38 11.64 1.31
CA SER A 118 -1.23 13.10 1.22
C SER A 118 -2.58 13.74 0.80
N PRO A 119 -2.94 14.91 1.32
CA PRO A 119 -4.13 15.26 2.13
C PRO A 119 -5.52 15.20 1.45
N LEU A 120 -5.78 14.26 0.54
CA LEU A 120 -7.14 13.96 0.10
C LEU A 120 -7.74 12.88 1.00
N SER A 121 -7.79 13.15 2.30
CA SER A 121 -8.66 12.43 3.23
C SER A 121 -10.08 12.78 2.85
N ILE A 122 -10.65 12.08 1.87
CA ILE A 122 -12.06 12.26 1.50
C ILE A 122 -12.87 11.97 2.77
N PRO A 123 -13.49 12.99 3.38
CA PRO A 123 -14.28 12.79 4.57
C PRO A 123 -15.56 12.05 4.16
N LEU A 124 -15.90 11.00 4.89
CA LEU A 124 -17.23 10.42 4.81
C LEU A 124 -18.11 11.20 5.79
N VAL A 125 -19.14 11.86 5.28
CA VAL A 125 -20.15 12.48 6.12
C VAL A 125 -21.34 11.55 6.24
N ALA A 126 -21.72 11.22 7.47
CA ALA A 126 -22.89 10.42 7.78
C ALA A 126 -23.87 11.26 8.59
N THR A 127 -25.15 11.16 8.27
CA THR A 127 -26.23 11.74 9.08
C THR A 127 -27.04 10.62 9.70
N SER A 128 -27.41 10.80 10.97
CA SER A 128 -28.35 9.95 11.70
C SER A 128 -29.49 10.81 12.19
N SER A 129 -30.73 10.37 12.04
CA SER A 129 -31.91 11.11 12.51
C SER A 129 -32.90 10.17 13.17
N ASP A 130 -33.46 10.61 14.30
CA ASP A 130 -34.65 10.07 14.93
C ASP A 130 -35.78 11.12 14.94
N ASP A 131 -36.88 10.85 15.65
CA ASP A 131 -38.05 11.74 15.72
C ASP A 131 -37.81 13.00 16.57
N VAL A 132 -36.72 13.06 17.33
CA VAL A 132 -36.44 14.11 18.31
C VAL A 132 -35.23 14.95 17.91
N SER A 133 -34.24 14.34 17.29
CA SER A 133 -32.91 14.90 17.04
C SER A 133 -32.25 14.29 15.81
N SER A 134 -31.23 14.99 15.31
CA SER A 134 -30.30 14.42 14.34
C SER A 134 -28.87 14.69 14.75
N SER A 135 -27.95 13.82 14.32
CA SER A 135 -26.52 14.07 14.37
C SER A 135 -25.91 13.99 12.98
N ILE A 136 -24.88 14.78 12.76
CA ILE A 136 -24.01 14.71 11.60
C ILE A 136 -22.60 14.39 12.08
N CYS A 137 -22.03 13.32 11.55
CA CYS A 137 -20.71 12.85 11.92
C CYS A 137 -19.79 12.86 10.70
N VAL A 138 -18.59 13.39 10.86
CA VAL A 138 -17.54 13.37 9.84
C VAL A 138 -16.56 12.27 10.18
N TRP A 139 -16.27 11.40 9.22
CA TRP A 139 -15.41 10.24 9.38
C TRP A 139 -14.25 10.28 8.39
N SER A 140 -13.09 9.80 8.83
CA SER A 140 -12.01 9.44 7.91
C SER A 140 -12.30 8.06 7.33
N ILE A 141 -12.52 7.96 6.01
CA ILE A 141 -12.67 6.68 5.32
C ILE A 141 -11.45 5.80 5.59
N ALA A 142 -10.25 6.38 5.62
CA ALA A 142 -9.03 5.67 5.94
C ALA A 142 -9.09 5.05 7.35
N SER A 143 -9.52 5.83 8.34
CA SER A 143 -9.64 5.33 9.70
C SER A 143 -10.68 4.21 9.78
N LEU A 144 -11.83 4.34 9.10
CA LEU A 144 -12.85 3.30 9.07
C LEU A 144 -12.37 2.00 8.39
N LEU A 145 -11.65 2.10 7.27
CA LEU A 145 -11.22 0.93 6.50
C LEU A 145 -10.01 0.20 7.12
N TYR A 146 -9.11 0.95 7.77
CA TYR A 146 -7.86 0.39 8.30
C TYR A 146 -7.88 0.13 9.80
N SER A 147 -8.84 0.68 10.54
CA SER A 147 -8.95 0.40 11.97
C SER A 147 -9.53 -0.99 12.23
N ARG A 148 -8.92 -1.71 13.18
CA ARG A 148 -9.46 -2.96 13.75
C ARG A 148 -10.33 -2.74 14.97
N THR A 149 -10.41 -1.49 15.44
CA THR A 149 -11.13 -1.08 16.63
C THR A 149 -12.22 -0.08 16.28
N CYS A 150 -13.16 0.12 17.20
CA CYS A 150 -14.13 1.21 17.09
C CYS A 150 -13.37 2.53 16.91
N VAL A 151 -13.68 3.25 15.84
CA VAL A 151 -13.11 4.57 15.53
C VAL A 151 -14.10 5.60 16.02
N ALA A 152 -13.62 6.69 16.61
CA ALA A 152 -14.46 7.85 16.89
C ALA A 152 -14.58 8.72 15.63
N PRO A 153 -15.72 9.41 15.41
CA PRO A 153 -15.80 10.38 14.33
C PRO A 153 -14.71 11.45 14.48
N LEU A 154 -14.25 11.99 13.34
CA LEU A 154 -13.35 13.14 13.32
C LEU A 154 -14.01 14.36 13.96
N ASP A 155 -15.30 14.53 13.68
CA ASP A 155 -16.13 15.59 14.24
C ASP A 155 -17.60 15.15 14.28
N GLU A 156 -18.36 15.70 15.21
CA GLU A 156 -19.78 15.39 15.38
C GLU A 156 -20.54 16.65 15.81
N ALA A 157 -21.65 16.94 15.12
CA ALA A 157 -22.56 18.02 15.48
C ALA A 157 -23.98 17.49 15.64
N PHE A 158 -24.68 18.02 16.64
CA PHE A 158 -26.08 17.70 16.93
C PHE A 158 -27.00 18.80 16.42
N LEU A 159 -28.10 18.40 15.81
CA LEU A 159 -29.11 19.28 15.24
C LEU A 159 -30.36 19.27 16.12
N PRO A 160 -31.03 20.42 16.30
CA PRO A 160 -32.12 20.58 17.28
C PRO A 160 -33.45 19.96 16.85
N ALA A 161 -33.51 19.41 15.63
CA ALA A 161 -34.70 18.80 15.04
C ALA A 161 -34.30 17.77 13.97
N PRO A 162 -35.21 16.87 13.58
CA PRO A 162 -34.97 15.87 12.54
C PRO A 162 -34.63 16.48 11.18
N VAL A 163 -33.68 15.91 10.46
CA VAL A 163 -33.35 16.29 9.07
C VAL A 163 -34.40 15.71 8.13
N ARG A 164 -35.12 16.59 7.45
CA ARG A 164 -36.16 16.24 6.47
C ARG A 164 -35.58 16.05 5.07
N ASN A 165 -34.63 16.90 4.69
CA ASN A 165 -34.03 16.92 3.38
C ASN A 165 -32.61 17.49 3.46
N GLY A 166 -31.82 17.31 2.41
CA GLY A 166 -30.50 17.91 2.33
C GLY A 166 -29.96 17.98 0.91
N ALA A 167 -29.06 18.93 0.70
CA ALA A 167 -28.27 19.07 -0.51
C ALA A 167 -26.78 19.09 -0.15
N VAL A 168 -25.99 18.47 -1.02
CA VAL A 168 -24.53 18.45 -0.93
C VAL A 168 -23.99 19.21 -2.12
N ASP A 169 -23.12 20.18 -1.84
CA ASP A 169 -22.35 20.88 -2.86
C ASP A 169 -20.86 20.68 -2.61
N VAL A 170 -20.11 20.46 -3.68
CA VAL A 170 -18.67 20.16 -3.62
C VAL A 170 -17.95 21.15 -4.53
N ASP A 171 -17.26 22.11 -3.92
CA ASP A 171 -16.46 23.13 -4.60
C ASP A 171 -14.98 22.96 -4.26
N GLY A 172 -14.28 22.21 -5.09
CA GLY A 172 -12.87 21.87 -4.89
C GLY A 172 -12.65 21.08 -3.59
N PRO A 173 -11.87 21.61 -2.61
CA PRO A 173 -11.65 20.94 -1.32
C PRO A 173 -12.77 21.21 -0.30
N LEU A 174 -13.73 22.10 -0.61
CA LEU A 174 -14.81 22.47 0.30
C LEU A 174 -16.05 21.62 0.02
N VAL A 175 -16.61 21.02 1.06
CA VAL A 175 -17.91 20.33 1.01
C VAL A 175 -18.89 21.15 1.85
N THR A 176 -19.94 21.64 1.21
CA THR A 176 -21.02 22.37 1.87
C THR A 176 -22.27 21.50 1.93
N LEU A 177 -22.88 21.44 3.12
CA LEU A 177 -24.10 20.68 3.36
C LEU A 177 -25.21 21.65 3.76
N ALA A 178 -26.26 21.70 2.95
CA ALA A 178 -27.49 22.42 3.29
C ALA A 178 -28.52 21.41 3.76
N LEU A 179 -28.99 21.55 5.00
CA LEU A 179 -29.94 20.62 5.61
C LEU A 179 -31.27 21.34 5.90
N GLU A 180 -32.37 20.73 5.49
CA GLU A 180 -33.73 21.15 5.85
C GLU A 180 -34.15 20.39 7.11
N LEU A 181 -34.46 21.12 8.18
CA LEU A 181 -34.96 20.53 9.43
C LEU A 181 -36.49 20.59 9.48
N VAL A 182 -37.11 19.61 10.15
CA VAL A 182 -38.56 19.64 10.42
C VAL A 182 -38.87 20.83 11.33
N GLY A 183 -39.62 21.81 10.82
CA GLY A 183 -40.10 22.95 11.60
C GLY A 183 -41.03 22.50 12.71
N ARG A 184 -40.84 23.04 13.91
CA ARG A 184 -41.78 22.85 15.04
C ARG A 184 -43.03 23.69 14.86
#